data_AF-A0A4Y2IHC3-F1
#
_entry.id   AF-A0A4Y2IHC3-F1
#
_cell.length_a   1.000
_cell.length_b   1.000
_cell.length_c   1.000
_cell.angle_alpha   90.00
_cell.angle_beta   90.00
_cell.angle_gamma   90.00
#
_symmetry.space_group_name_H-M   'P 1'
#
loop_
_entity.id
_entity.type
_entity.pdbx_description
1 polymer ?
#
loop_
_entity_poly.entity_id
_entity_poly.type
_entity_poly.pdbx_seq_one_letter_code
_entity_poly.pdbx_strand_id
1 'polypeptide(L)'
;MVLDSAVAAFTLEIIARHGEPAYRLCNKDPFSLRSSVYLHSLFPNAKFVLMLRDGRAVVHSIISRKVTITGMDLHDYRQCLRRWTAAVQAMYNQCHLLGPRICLPVHYERLVLHPEPTMRMLLSFLDIPWNSSVLHHELLVGKQGGVSLSILERSTDQVIKPINTEALIKWVGHIPEDVVRDMPSLAPMLTALGYDPRANPPNYGKPDSLVIKNTFDLKVNKKLWEARERQVVEKRESIWRSWLQKPRTKAEHTTSVAALENSTHVETETFQTTITGLLSTTVNASEIDRGVRRI
;
A
#
# COMPACT_ATOMS: atom_id res chain seq x y z
N MET A 1 18.85 19.86 10.30
CA MET A 1 19.58 20.62 9.25
C MET A 1 18.55 21.28 8.32
N VAL A 2 18.87 22.31 7.52
CA VAL A 2 17.86 22.99 6.65
C VAL A 2 17.12 22.02 5.73
N LEU A 3 17.82 20.98 5.25
CA LEU A 3 17.24 19.92 4.43
C LEU A 3 16.12 19.14 5.13
N ASP A 4 16.29 18.80 6.41
CA ASP A 4 15.27 18.07 7.18
C ASP A 4 13.98 18.89 7.31
N SER A 5 14.13 20.19 7.58
CA SER A 5 12.98 21.11 7.65
C SER A 5 12.27 21.22 6.31
N ALA A 6 13.01 21.26 5.19
CA ALA A 6 12.43 21.30 3.85
C ALA A 6 11.68 20.00 3.51
N VAL A 7 12.28 18.83 3.81
CA VAL A 7 11.64 17.52 3.60
C VAL A 7 10.39 17.37 4.45
N ALA A 8 10.44 17.78 5.72
CA ALA A 8 9.30 17.76 6.63
C ALA A 8 8.15 18.66 6.12
N ALA A 9 8.45 19.91 5.75
CA ALA A 9 7.45 20.83 5.22
C ALA A 9 6.81 20.31 3.93
N PHE A 10 7.61 19.84 2.98
CA PHE A 10 7.12 19.27 1.73
C PHE A 10 6.25 18.04 1.96
N THR A 11 6.70 17.11 2.81
CA THR A 11 5.96 15.88 3.12
C THR A 11 4.64 16.20 3.80
N LEU A 12 4.64 17.12 4.78
CA LEU A 12 3.43 17.52 5.49
C LEU A 12 2.42 18.20 4.56
N GLU A 13 2.88 19.07 3.66
CA GLU A 13 2.01 19.76 2.70
C GLU A 13 1.31 18.76 1.77
N ILE A 14 2.03 17.74 1.28
CA ILE A 14 1.41 16.65 0.50
C ILE A 14 0.39 15.90 1.35
N ILE A 15 0.76 15.46 2.55
CA ILE A 15 -0.12 14.67 3.41
C ILE A 15 -1.39 15.45 3.76
N ALA A 16 -1.27 16.73 4.09
CA ALA A 16 -2.39 17.57 4.50
C ALA A 16 -3.31 17.99 3.34
N ARG A 17 -2.79 18.09 2.10
CA ARG A 17 -3.55 18.64 0.96
C ARG A 17 -3.94 17.65 -0.12
N HIS A 18 -3.42 16.41 -0.12
CA HIS A 18 -3.79 15.42 -1.13
C HIS A 18 -5.17 14.77 -0.90
N GLY A 19 -5.82 15.03 0.24
CA GLY A 19 -7.11 14.46 0.61
C GLY A 19 -7.95 15.40 1.46
N GLU A 20 -9.11 14.91 1.90
CA GLU A 20 -10.01 15.67 2.78
C GLU A 20 -9.38 15.90 4.16
N PRO A 21 -9.62 17.07 4.79
CA PRO A 21 -9.16 17.32 6.15
C PRO A 21 -9.71 16.30 7.16
N ALA A 22 -8.84 15.84 8.06
CA ALA A 22 -9.21 14.93 9.14
C ALA A 22 -8.40 15.23 10.40
N TYR A 23 -8.94 14.86 11.57
CA TYR A 23 -8.24 15.04 12.85
C TYR A 23 -6.93 14.23 12.95
N ARG A 24 -6.91 13.05 12.32
CA ARG A 24 -5.70 12.22 12.17
C ARG A 24 -5.39 12.10 10.68
N LEU A 25 -4.21 12.56 10.28
CA LEU A 25 -3.76 12.41 8.89
C LEU A 25 -3.04 11.08 8.72
N CYS A 26 -3.17 10.50 7.53
CA CYS A 26 -2.60 9.21 7.19
C CYS A 26 -1.95 9.30 5.80
N ASN A 27 -0.79 8.69 5.63
CA ASN A 27 -0.18 8.44 4.32
C ASN A 27 -0.03 6.95 4.05
N LYS A 28 -0.31 6.51 2.84
CA LYS A 28 -0.02 5.14 2.36
C LYS A 28 0.84 5.23 1.12
N ASP A 29 2.14 5.10 1.34
CA ASP A 29 3.10 4.73 0.30
C ASP A 29 3.93 3.52 0.80
N PRO A 30 3.80 2.34 0.18
CA PRO A 30 4.46 1.11 0.61
C PRO A 30 5.98 1.20 0.81
N PHE A 31 6.71 1.99 0.03
CA PHE A 31 8.17 2.07 0.16
C PHE A 31 8.65 3.15 1.13
N SER A 32 7.76 4.04 1.60
CA SER A 32 8.08 5.03 2.64
C SER A 32 8.62 4.39 3.93
N LEU A 33 8.23 3.16 4.25
CA LEU A 33 8.70 2.41 5.41
C LEU A 33 10.18 2.00 5.34
N ARG A 34 10.83 2.09 4.17
CA ARG A 34 12.30 1.94 4.07
C ARG A 34 13.04 3.07 4.77
N SER A 35 12.37 4.19 5.00
CA SER A 35 12.91 5.38 5.63
C SER A 35 12.16 5.71 6.93
N SER A 36 11.49 4.75 7.58
CA SER A 36 10.65 5.06 8.74
C SER A 36 11.42 5.63 9.93
N VAL A 37 12.68 5.22 10.15
CA VAL A 37 13.54 5.85 11.17
C VAL A 37 13.78 7.33 10.85
N TYR A 38 14.07 7.66 9.59
CA TYR A 38 14.23 9.04 9.16
C TYR A 38 12.92 9.83 9.26
N LEU A 39 11.81 9.27 8.77
CA LEU A 39 10.49 9.90 8.87
C LEU A 39 10.08 10.15 10.33
N HIS A 40 10.42 9.25 11.25
CA HIS A 40 10.16 9.47 12.68
C HIS A 40 11.01 10.60 13.26
N SER A 41 12.24 10.79 12.78
CA SER A 41 13.07 11.93 13.19
C SER A 41 12.48 13.28 12.72
N LEU A 42 11.77 13.27 11.58
CA LEU A 42 11.05 14.45 11.05
C LEU A 42 9.69 14.66 11.73
N PHE A 43 8.99 13.57 12.06
CA PHE A 43 7.65 13.57 12.64
C PHE A 43 7.64 12.71 13.91
N PRO A 44 8.08 13.25 15.08
CA PRO A 44 8.27 12.47 16.30
C PRO A 44 6.99 11.85 16.88
N ASN A 45 5.82 12.37 16.53
CA ASN A 45 4.53 11.79 16.93
C ASN A 45 3.97 10.78 15.92
N ALA A 46 4.67 10.55 14.80
CA ALA A 46 4.21 9.61 13.79
C ALA A 46 4.34 8.17 14.26
N LYS A 47 3.31 7.37 13.94
CA LYS A 47 3.32 5.91 14.11
C LYS A 47 3.28 5.23 12.76
N PHE A 48 3.88 4.05 12.68
CA PHE A 48 4.07 3.29 11.46
C PHE A 48 3.40 1.93 11.59
N VAL A 49 2.65 1.54 10.56
CA VAL A 49 2.09 0.19 10.45
C VAL A 49 2.82 -0.52 9.31
N LEU A 50 3.68 -1.48 9.65
CA LEU A 50 4.39 -2.29 8.68
C LEU A 50 3.55 -3.51 8.34
N MET A 51 3.30 -3.69 7.06
CA MET A 51 2.34 -4.68 6.65
C MET A 51 3.03 -5.82 5.93
N LEU A 52 2.83 -7.00 6.51
CA LEU A 52 3.50 -8.22 6.17
C LEU A 52 2.50 -9.15 5.47
N ARG A 53 2.96 -9.77 4.39
CA ARG A 53 2.18 -10.73 3.64
C ARG A 53 3.14 -11.78 3.11
N ASP A 54 2.64 -13.01 2.93
CA ASP A 54 3.42 -14.08 2.31
C ASP A 54 4.02 -13.61 0.98
N GLY A 55 5.34 -13.66 0.87
CA GLY A 55 6.07 -13.20 -0.30
C GLY A 55 5.66 -13.90 -1.59
N ARG A 56 5.20 -15.14 -1.51
CA ARG A 56 4.66 -15.90 -2.65
C ARG A 56 3.37 -15.27 -3.17
N ALA A 57 2.48 -14.87 -2.25
CA ALA A 57 1.24 -14.17 -2.58
C ALA A 57 1.50 -12.76 -3.14
N VAL A 58 2.48 -12.04 -2.57
CA VAL A 58 2.88 -10.70 -3.04
C VAL A 58 3.43 -10.77 -4.47
N VAL A 59 4.42 -11.63 -4.71
CA VAL A 59 5.07 -11.78 -6.02
C VAL A 59 4.08 -12.24 -7.07
N HIS A 60 3.26 -13.26 -6.77
CA HIS A 60 2.22 -13.70 -7.69
C HIS A 60 1.22 -12.58 -8.02
N SER A 61 0.82 -11.78 -7.02
CA SER A 61 -0.06 -10.62 -7.24
C SER A 61 0.58 -9.55 -8.12
N ILE A 62 1.90 -9.32 -8.01
CA ILE A 62 2.63 -8.36 -8.84
C ILE A 62 2.66 -8.85 -10.29
N ILE A 63 3.05 -10.10 -10.50
CA ILE A 63 3.21 -10.73 -11.82
C ILE A 63 1.86 -10.85 -12.54
N SER A 64 0.88 -11.51 -11.92
CA SER A 64 -0.43 -11.79 -12.56
C SER A 64 -1.18 -10.52 -12.94
N ARG A 65 -0.99 -9.44 -12.17
CA ARG A 65 -1.65 -8.15 -12.40
C ARG A 65 -0.79 -7.13 -13.14
N LYS A 66 0.41 -7.54 -13.57
CA LYS A 66 1.38 -6.69 -14.27
C LYS A 66 1.60 -5.36 -13.54
N VAL A 67 1.84 -5.41 -12.22
CA VAL A 67 2.15 -4.21 -11.43
C VAL A 67 3.63 -3.89 -11.64
N THR A 68 3.91 -2.80 -12.35
CA THR A 68 5.28 -2.38 -12.64
C THR A 68 5.92 -1.77 -11.40
N ILE A 69 7.06 -2.33 -10.98
CA ILE A 69 7.87 -1.80 -9.88
C ILE A 69 9.32 -1.78 -10.36
N THR A 70 9.98 -0.63 -10.20
CA THR A 70 11.36 -0.43 -10.69
C THR A 70 12.30 -1.52 -10.19
N GLY A 71 12.99 -2.16 -11.12
CA GLY A 71 13.96 -3.23 -10.83
C GLY A 71 13.36 -4.61 -10.58
N MET A 72 12.06 -4.83 -10.85
CA MET A 72 11.44 -6.15 -10.89
C MET A 72 11.03 -6.56 -12.32
N ASP A 73 11.55 -7.70 -12.77
CA ASP A 73 11.15 -8.39 -13.99
C ASP A 73 9.91 -9.26 -13.72
N LEU A 74 8.79 -8.87 -14.34
CA LEU A 74 7.49 -9.52 -14.13
C LEU A 74 7.39 -10.90 -14.79
N HIS A 75 8.40 -11.34 -15.52
CA HIS A 75 8.50 -12.69 -16.08
C HIS A 75 9.34 -13.64 -15.21
N ASP A 76 10.01 -13.12 -14.18
CA ASP A 76 10.93 -13.89 -13.34
C ASP A 76 10.49 -13.89 -11.86
N TYR A 77 9.77 -14.95 -11.47
CA TYR A 77 9.38 -15.20 -10.07
C TYR A 77 10.58 -15.23 -9.12
N ARG A 78 11.72 -15.76 -9.55
CA ARG A 78 12.93 -15.89 -8.73
C ARG A 78 13.51 -14.52 -8.40
N GLN A 79 13.64 -13.67 -9.42
CA GLN A 79 14.08 -12.28 -9.22
C GLN A 79 13.09 -11.51 -8.34
N CYS A 80 11.78 -11.61 -8.62
CA CYS A 80 10.76 -10.95 -7.81
C CYS A 80 10.78 -11.38 -6.34
N LEU A 81 10.98 -12.67 -6.03
CA LEU A 81 11.09 -13.17 -4.65
C LEU A 81 12.33 -12.64 -3.93
N ARG A 82 13.48 -12.57 -4.61
CA ARG A 82 14.71 -11.97 -4.05
C ARG A 82 14.52 -10.47 -3.78
N ARG A 83 13.89 -9.75 -4.71
CA ARG A 83 13.59 -8.31 -4.57
C ARG A 83 12.59 -8.04 -3.45
N TRP A 84 11.55 -8.87 -3.35
CA TRP A 84 10.59 -8.83 -2.24
C TRP A 84 11.32 -9.04 -0.90
N THR A 85 12.18 -10.05 -0.81
CA THR A 85 12.98 -10.36 0.39
C THR A 85 13.82 -9.16 0.81
N ALA A 86 14.59 -8.59 -0.13
CA ALA A 86 15.42 -7.41 0.16
C ALA A 86 14.57 -6.20 0.61
N ALA A 87 13.42 -5.98 -0.03
CA ALA A 87 12.52 -4.89 0.31
C ALA A 87 11.93 -5.06 1.72
N VAL A 88 11.37 -6.22 2.02
CA VAL A 88 10.73 -6.48 3.32
C VAL A 88 11.74 -6.54 4.45
N GLN A 89 12.94 -7.10 4.20
CA GLN A 89 14.04 -7.07 5.17
C GLN A 89 14.40 -5.62 5.56
N ALA A 90 14.56 -4.73 4.58
CA ALA A 90 14.89 -3.33 4.85
C ALA A 90 13.79 -2.62 5.68
N MET A 91 12.52 -2.79 5.30
CA MET A 91 11.40 -2.19 6.04
C MET A 91 11.22 -2.81 7.44
N TYR A 92 11.41 -4.12 7.56
CA TYR A 92 11.32 -4.83 8.84
C TYR A 92 12.42 -4.38 9.80
N ASN A 93 13.65 -4.22 9.32
CA ASN A 93 14.76 -3.72 10.12
C ASN A 93 14.48 -2.29 10.63
N GLN A 94 13.96 -1.40 9.78
CA GLN A 94 13.56 -0.05 10.18
C GLN A 94 12.47 -0.06 11.25
N CYS A 95 11.44 -0.90 11.06
CA CYS A 95 10.35 -1.08 12.02
C CYS A 95 10.86 -1.61 13.37
N HIS A 96 11.79 -2.57 13.34
CA HIS A 96 12.41 -3.13 14.52
C HIS A 96 13.23 -2.09 15.30
N LEU A 97 13.99 -1.24 14.60
CA LEU A 97 14.78 -0.16 15.20
C LEU A 97 13.91 0.89 15.91
N LEU A 98 12.72 1.18 15.38
CA LEU A 98 11.75 2.10 16.00
C LEU A 98 11.07 1.53 17.25
N GLY A 99 11.04 0.20 17.37
CA GLY A 99 10.41 -0.50 18.49
C GLY A 99 8.87 -0.51 18.45
N PRO A 100 8.25 -1.37 19.27
CA PRO A 100 6.83 -1.72 19.17
C PRO A 100 5.86 -0.60 19.59
N ARG A 101 6.35 0.49 20.19
CA ARG A 101 5.54 1.67 20.52
C ARG A 101 5.33 2.60 19.33
N ILE A 102 6.23 2.55 18.34
CA ILE A 102 6.27 3.47 17.20
C ILE A 102 5.99 2.74 15.89
N CYS A 103 6.44 1.49 15.73
CA CYS A 103 6.14 0.68 14.56
C CYS A 103 5.48 -0.65 14.92
N LEU A 104 4.35 -0.95 14.27
CA LEU A 104 3.59 -2.18 14.47
C LEU A 104 3.60 -3.02 13.19
N PRO A 105 4.27 -4.19 13.19
CA PRO A 105 4.10 -5.19 12.14
C PRO A 105 2.71 -5.83 12.25
N VAL A 106 1.98 -5.92 11.14
CA VAL A 106 0.67 -6.60 11.08
C VAL A 106 0.69 -7.56 9.88
N HIS A 107 0.18 -8.78 10.07
CA HIS A 107 0.08 -9.77 9.01
C HIS A 107 -1.25 -9.64 8.26
N TYR A 108 -1.18 -9.54 6.93
CA TYR A 108 -2.33 -9.48 6.03
C TYR A 108 -3.28 -10.64 6.26
N GLU A 109 -2.75 -11.86 6.36
CA GLU A 109 -3.56 -13.06 6.48
C GLU A 109 -4.32 -13.06 7.80
N ARG A 110 -3.69 -12.60 8.88
CA ARG A 110 -4.36 -12.42 10.18
C ARG A 110 -5.42 -11.33 10.14
N LEU A 111 -5.16 -10.20 9.48
CA LEU A 111 -6.15 -9.14 9.29
C LEU A 111 -7.36 -9.64 8.51
N VAL A 112 -7.15 -10.42 7.45
CA VAL A 112 -8.23 -10.97 6.63
C VAL A 112 -9.03 -12.02 7.38
N LEU A 113 -8.35 -12.93 8.10
CA LEU A 113 -9.02 -14.02 8.81
C LEU A 113 -9.73 -13.52 10.08
N HIS A 114 -9.12 -12.56 10.79
CA HIS A 114 -9.57 -12.05 12.08
C HIS A 114 -9.59 -10.51 12.10
N PRO A 115 -10.49 -9.86 11.32
CA PRO A 115 -10.44 -8.42 11.12
C PRO A 115 -10.74 -7.63 12.38
N GLU A 116 -11.74 -8.02 13.18
CA GLU A 116 -12.09 -7.29 14.40
C GLU A 116 -10.97 -7.32 15.45
N PRO A 117 -10.42 -8.48 15.87
CA PRO A 117 -9.30 -8.50 16.82
C PRO A 117 -8.09 -7.73 16.30
N THR A 118 -7.78 -7.84 15.01
CA THR A 118 -6.63 -7.15 14.40
C THR A 118 -6.83 -5.64 14.37
N MET A 119 -8.02 -5.16 14.00
CA MET A 119 -8.32 -3.73 13.99
C MET A 119 -8.40 -3.13 15.39
N ARG A 120 -8.90 -3.88 16.39
CA ARG A 120 -8.87 -3.43 17.79
C ARG A 120 -7.43 -3.22 18.28
N MET A 121 -6.55 -4.17 18.01
CA MET A 121 -5.11 -4.06 18.31
C MET A 121 -4.47 -2.86 17.60
N LEU A 122 -4.75 -2.70 16.29
CA LEU A 122 -4.18 -1.61 15.49
C LEU A 122 -4.66 -0.24 15.96
N LEU A 123 -5.96 -0.06 16.19
CA LEU A 123 -6.51 1.23 16.66
C LEU A 123 -6.03 1.56 18.08
N SER A 124 -5.90 0.55 18.95
CA SER A 124 -5.28 0.74 20.26
C SER A 124 -3.82 1.17 20.15
N PHE A 125 -3.05 0.59 19.24
CA PHE A 125 -1.67 1.01 18.98
C PHE A 125 -1.61 2.45 18.45
N LEU A 126 -2.57 2.88 17.63
CA LEU A 126 -2.63 4.23 17.07
C LEU A 126 -3.21 5.29 18.02
N ASP A 127 -3.65 4.91 19.21
CA ASP A 127 -4.40 5.78 20.14
C ASP A 127 -5.66 6.37 19.48
N ILE A 128 -6.40 5.53 18.76
CA ILE A 128 -7.65 5.86 18.09
C ILE A 128 -8.80 5.05 18.73
N PRO A 129 -9.92 5.70 19.11
CA PRO A 129 -11.08 4.99 19.64
C PRO A 129 -11.63 3.94 18.66
N TRP A 130 -12.14 2.83 19.19
CA TRP A 130 -12.80 1.82 18.38
C TRP A 130 -14.00 2.40 17.64
N ASN A 131 -14.12 2.07 16.35
CA ASN A 131 -15.32 2.30 15.56
C ASN A 131 -15.56 1.08 14.68
N SER A 132 -16.74 0.48 14.75
CA SER A 132 -17.13 -0.69 13.96
C SER A 132 -17.09 -0.45 12.45
N SER A 133 -17.11 0.80 12.00
CA SER A 133 -17.05 1.16 10.58
C SER A 133 -15.78 0.65 9.88
N VAL A 134 -14.71 0.39 10.64
CA VAL A 134 -13.46 -0.19 10.10
C VAL A 134 -13.61 -1.61 9.57
N LEU A 135 -14.70 -2.30 9.92
CA LEU A 135 -15.04 -3.64 9.40
C LEU A 135 -15.93 -3.58 8.14
N HIS A 136 -16.37 -2.38 7.77
CA HIS A 136 -17.38 -2.12 6.73
C HIS A 136 -16.93 -1.05 5.74
N HIS A 137 -15.63 -1.04 5.42
CA HIS A 137 -15.01 -0.05 4.53
C HIS A 137 -15.68 0.04 3.14
N GLU A 138 -16.21 -1.07 2.64
CA GLU A 138 -16.91 -1.19 1.36
C GLU A 138 -18.18 -0.33 1.31
N LEU A 139 -18.81 -0.09 2.47
CA LEU A 139 -19.99 0.77 2.58
C LEU A 139 -19.64 2.25 2.61
N LEU A 140 -18.36 2.61 2.71
CA LEU A 140 -17.87 3.98 2.85
C LEU A 140 -17.12 4.48 1.62
N VAL A 141 -16.97 3.66 0.58
CA VAL A 141 -16.32 4.05 -0.67
C VAL A 141 -17.07 5.20 -1.33
N GLY A 142 -16.36 6.30 -1.63
CA GLY A 142 -16.91 7.49 -2.29
C GLY A 142 -17.84 8.35 -1.43
N LYS A 143 -18.00 8.04 -0.14
CA LYS A 143 -18.78 8.86 0.79
C LYS A 143 -17.90 9.95 1.42
N GLN A 144 -18.52 11.08 1.79
CA GLN A 144 -17.83 12.14 2.53
C GLN A 144 -17.28 11.60 3.87
N GLY A 145 -16.00 11.87 4.15
CA GLY A 145 -15.30 11.32 5.31
C GLY A 145 -15.08 9.79 5.27
N GLY A 146 -15.34 9.15 4.12
CA GLY A 146 -15.18 7.73 3.89
C GLY A 146 -13.89 7.39 3.13
N VAL A 147 -13.94 6.34 2.32
CA VAL A 147 -12.77 5.85 1.56
C VAL A 147 -12.75 6.47 0.17
N SER A 148 -11.76 7.32 -0.09
CA SER A 148 -11.46 7.81 -1.43
C SER A 148 -10.53 6.82 -2.15
N LEU A 149 -10.91 6.40 -3.37
CA LEU A 149 -10.12 5.47 -4.17
C LEU A 149 -9.75 6.10 -5.51
N SER A 150 -8.46 6.10 -5.83
CA SER A 150 -7.99 6.42 -7.18
C SER A 150 -8.36 5.31 -8.15
N ILE A 151 -9.08 5.62 -9.22
CA ILE A 151 -9.42 4.64 -10.27
C ILE A 151 -8.16 4.05 -10.92
N LEU A 152 -7.07 4.82 -10.92
CA LEU A 152 -5.80 4.44 -11.53
C LEU A 152 -4.98 3.48 -10.67
N GLU A 153 -5.18 3.49 -9.34
CA GLU A 153 -4.51 2.53 -8.45
C GLU A 153 -4.97 1.12 -8.77
N ARG A 154 -4.01 0.19 -8.95
CA ARG A 154 -4.34 -1.16 -9.40
C ARG A 154 -5.26 -1.82 -8.39
N SER A 155 -5.06 -1.63 -7.08
CA SER A 155 -5.80 -2.26 -5.98
C SER A 155 -7.29 -1.90 -5.85
N THR A 156 -7.76 -0.88 -6.56
CA THR A 156 -9.12 -0.33 -6.38
C THR A 156 -10.23 -1.35 -6.62
N ASP A 157 -10.07 -2.23 -7.61
CA ASP A 157 -11.03 -3.31 -7.91
C ASP A 157 -11.17 -4.34 -6.78
N GLN A 158 -10.13 -4.54 -5.95
CA GLN A 158 -10.24 -5.40 -4.76
C GLN A 158 -10.79 -4.67 -3.53
N VAL A 159 -10.40 -3.40 -3.31
CA VAL A 159 -10.73 -2.66 -2.09
C VAL A 159 -12.21 -2.26 -2.03
N ILE A 160 -12.92 -2.25 -3.16
CA ILE A 160 -14.37 -2.05 -3.17
C ILE A 160 -15.17 -3.24 -2.62
N LYS A 161 -14.54 -4.41 -2.42
CA LYS A 161 -15.17 -5.61 -1.88
C LYS A 161 -15.04 -5.64 -0.35
N PRO A 162 -16.01 -6.23 0.38
CA PRO A 162 -15.85 -6.50 1.80
C PRO A 162 -14.63 -7.39 2.07
N ILE A 163 -14.12 -7.37 3.30
CA ILE A 163 -13.00 -8.23 3.73
C ILE A 163 -13.36 -9.70 3.46
N ASN A 164 -12.51 -10.40 2.71
CA ASN A 164 -12.78 -11.75 2.22
C ASN A 164 -11.48 -12.57 2.03
N THR A 165 -11.60 -13.89 1.92
CA THR A 165 -10.45 -14.81 1.84
C THR A 165 -10.00 -15.16 0.42
N GLU A 166 -10.59 -14.59 -0.64
CA GLU A 166 -10.31 -15.02 -2.01
C GLU A 166 -8.82 -14.90 -2.37
N ALA A 167 -8.11 -13.92 -1.81
CA ALA A 167 -6.73 -13.62 -2.17
C ALA A 167 -5.67 -14.36 -1.34
N LEU A 168 -6.05 -15.15 -0.32
CA LEU A 168 -5.09 -15.78 0.59
C LEU A 168 -4.21 -16.82 -0.15
N ILE A 169 -4.83 -17.70 -0.94
CA ILE A 169 -4.16 -18.84 -1.57
C ILE A 169 -4.15 -18.78 -3.10
N LYS A 170 -4.50 -17.64 -3.71
CA LYS A 170 -4.54 -17.47 -5.18
C LYS A 170 -3.21 -17.76 -5.89
N TRP A 171 -2.09 -17.75 -5.17
CA TRP A 171 -0.76 -18.00 -5.72
C TRP A 171 -0.40 -19.49 -5.82
N VAL A 172 -1.10 -20.36 -5.09
CA VAL A 172 -0.83 -21.80 -5.01
C VAL A 172 -1.03 -22.41 -6.41
N GLY A 173 -0.03 -23.16 -6.87
CA GLY A 173 -0.02 -23.77 -8.20
C GLY A 173 0.44 -22.85 -9.35
N HIS A 174 0.76 -21.58 -9.09
CA HIS A 174 1.20 -20.64 -10.12
C HIS A 174 2.71 -20.32 -10.10
N ILE A 175 3.43 -20.80 -9.09
CA ILE A 175 4.88 -20.60 -8.97
C ILE A 175 5.58 -21.81 -9.61
N PRO A 176 6.56 -21.60 -10.52
CA PRO A 176 7.32 -22.68 -11.14
C PRO A 176 7.96 -23.63 -10.12
N GLU A 177 8.00 -24.93 -10.42
CA GLU A 177 8.46 -25.97 -9.50
C GLU A 177 9.91 -25.78 -9.03
N ASP A 178 10.79 -25.30 -9.91
CA ASP A 178 12.19 -25.00 -9.58
C ASP A 178 12.29 -23.85 -8.55
N VAL A 179 11.42 -22.86 -8.66
CA VAL A 179 11.32 -21.73 -7.72
C VAL A 179 10.74 -22.21 -6.38
N VAL A 180 9.73 -23.09 -6.40
CA VAL A 180 9.17 -23.71 -5.18
C VAL A 180 10.23 -24.53 -4.46
N ARG A 181 11.00 -25.35 -5.18
CA ARG A 181 12.10 -26.15 -4.62
C ARG A 181 13.15 -25.26 -3.94
N ASP A 182 13.50 -24.15 -4.56
CA ASP A 182 14.56 -23.25 -4.07
C ASP A 182 14.02 -22.17 -3.11
N MET A 183 12.72 -22.17 -2.80
CA MET A 183 12.02 -21.11 -2.04
C MET A 183 12.73 -20.68 -0.74
N PRO A 184 13.20 -21.59 0.14
CA PRO A 184 13.89 -21.18 1.37
C PRO A 184 15.15 -20.34 1.13
N SER A 185 15.87 -20.61 0.03
CA SER A 185 17.09 -19.87 -0.33
C SER A 185 16.78 -18.53 -1.02
N LEU A 186 15.69 -18.48 -1.79
CA LEU A 186 15.26 -17.29 -2.52
C LEU A 186 14.60 -16.25 -1.62
N ALA A 187 13.88 -16.73 -0.62
CA ALA A 187 13.04 -15.91 0.23
C ALA A 187 13.19 -16.26 1.72
N PRO A 188 14.39 -16.09 2.32
CA PRO A 188 14.63 -16.38 3.75
C PRO A 188 13.73 -15.56 4.69
N MET A 189 13.23 -14.40 4.24
CA MET A 189 12.28 -13.59 4.99
C MET A 189 10.91 -14.28 5.18
N LEU A 190 10.57 -15.31 4.41
CA LEU A 190 9.38 -16.11 4.70
C LEU A 190 9.48 -16.71 6.10
N THR A 191 10.56 -17.45 6.37
CA THR A 191 10.82 -18.07 7.68
C THR A 191 10.90 -17.03 8.79
N ALA A 192 11.64 -15.93 8.56
CA ALA A 192 11.80 -14.86 9.56
C ALA A 192 10.47 -14.21 9.95
N LEU A 193 9.50 -14.19 9.05
CA LEU A 193 8.16 -13.64 9.26
C LEU A 193 7.13 -14.72 9.64
N GLY A 194 7.56 -15.96 9.91
CA GLY A 194 6.68 -17.04 10.36
C GLY A 194 5.90 -17.76 9.25
N TYR A 195 6.26 -17.56 7.98
CA TYR A 195 5.73 -18.35 6.86
C TYR A 195 6.64 -19.55 6.59
N ASP A 196 6.09 -20.77 6.60
CA ASP A 196 6.83 -21.96 6.18
C ASP A 196 7.12 -21.88 4.66
N PRO A 197 8.40 -21.78 4.24
CA PRO A 197 8.76 -21.67 2.84
C PRO A 197 8.53 -22.97 2.05
N ARG A 198 8.37 -24.12 2.73
CA ARG A 198 8.12 -25.44 2.10
C ARG A 198 6.63 -25.81 2.06
N ALA A 199 5.78 -25.16 2.86
CA ALA A 199 4.34 -25.43 2.84
C ALA A 199 3.66 -24.86 1.58
N ASN A 200 2.96 -25.71 0.83
CA ASN A 200 2.23 -25.33 -0.39
C ASN A 200 0.97 -26.22 -0.55
N PRO A 201 -0.22 -25.79 -0.08
CA PRO A 201 -0.52 -24.47 0.49
C PRO A 201 -0.05 -24.33 1.95
N PRO A 202 0.26 -23.10 2.41
CA PRO A 202 0.45 -22.82 3.83
C PRO A 202 -0.88 -22.80 4.59
N ASN A 203 -0.81 -23.09 5.88
CA ASN A 203 -1.93 -22.93 6.80
C ASN A 203 -1.87 -21.56 7.48
N TYR A 204 -2.66 -20.60 6.98
CA TYR A 204 -2.75 -19.26 7.59
C TYR A 204 -3.72 -19.18 8.78
N GLY A 205 -4.54 -20.21 9.01
CA GLY A 205 -5.60 -20.22 10.02
C GLY A 205 -7.01 -20.30 9.42
N LYS A 206 -8.03 -20.21 10.29
CA LYS A 206 -9.45 -20.28 9.92
C LYS A 206 -10.11 -18.91 10.08
N PRO A 207 -10.95 -18.47 9.12
CA PRO A 207 -11.59 -17.17 9.18
C PRO A 207 -12.69 -17.10 10.25
N ASP A 208 -12.91 -15.90 10.78
CA ASP A 208 -14.08 -15.57 11.60
C ASP A 208 -15.38 -15.67 10.77
N SER A 209 -16.51 -15.86 11.47
CA SER A 209 -17.85 -16.01 10.85
C SER A 209 -18.23 -14.85 9.93
N LEU A 210 -17.85 -13.61 10.29
CA LEU A 210 -18.03 -12.42 9.45
C LEU A 210 -17.38 -12.59 8.07
N VAL A 211 -16.14 -13.07 8.05
CA VAL A 211 -15.34 -13.20 6.82
C VAL A 211 -15.84 -14.38 5.99
N ILE A 212 -16.27 -15.47 6.63
CA ILE A 212 -16.94 -16.60 5.97
C ILE A 212 -18.20 -16.09 5.24
N LYS A 213 -19.04 -15.32 5.93
CA LYS A 213 -20.25 -14.73 5.36
C LYS A 213 -19.92 -13.81 4.18
N ASN A 214 -19.01 -12.86 4.35
CA ASN A 214 -18.59 -11.96 3.28
C ASN A 214 -18.10 -12.73 2.04
N THR A 215 -17.26 -13.75 2.26
CA THR A 215 -16.72 -14.57 1.16
C THR A 215 -17.81 -15.40 0.49
N PHE A 216 -18.78 -15.92 1.24
CA PHE A 216 -19.94 -16.62 0.69
C PHE A 216 -20.81 -15.68 -0.15
N ASP A 217 -21.09 -14.48 0.35
CA ASP A 217 -21.89 -13.47 -0.33
C ASP A 217 -21.22 -13.02 -1.65
N LEU A 218 -19.89 -12.89 -1.66
CA LEU A 218 -19.12 -12.64 -2.89
C LEU A 218 -19.29 -13.77 -3.91
N LYS A 219 -19.22 -15.04 -3.47
CA LYS A 219 -19.37 -16.21 -4.34
C LYS A 219 -20.78 -16.32 -4.93
N VAL A 220 -21.80 -16.11 -4.12
CA VAL A 220 -23.20 -16.11 -4.57
C VAL A 220 -23.44 -15.00 -5.59
N ASN A 221 -22.85 -13.83 -5.35
CA ASN A 221 -22.99 -12.65 -6.22
C ASN A 221 -21.82 -12.48 -7.20
N LYS A 222 -21.15 -13.57 -7.58
CA LYS A 222 -19.91 -13.52 -8.37
C LYS A 222 -20.05 -12.69 -9.65
N LYS A 223 -21.11 -12.91 -10.42
CA LYS A 223 -21.38 -12.16 -11.67
C LYS A 223 -21.52 -10.65 -11.44
N LEU A 224 -22.16 -10.26 -10.34
CA LEU A 224 -22.35 -8.86 -9.98
C LEU A 224 -20.99 -8.21 -9.64
N TRP A 225 -20.17 -8.88 -8.85
CA TRP A 225 -18.86 -8.36 -8.45
C TRP A 225 -17.87 -8.32 -9.61
N GLU A 226 -17.86 -9.32 -10.49
CA GLU A 226 -17.07 -9.31 -11.72
C GLU A 226 -17.50 -8.18 -12.67
N ALA A 227 -18.80 -7.87 -12.74
CA ALA A 227 -19.28 -6.72 -13.49
C ALA A 227 -18.78 -5.39 -12.91
N ARG A 228 -18.80 -5.24 -11.57
CA ARG A 228 -18.24 -4.06 -10.88
C ARG A 228 -16.73 -3.91 -11.10
N GLU A 229 -15.97 -5.00 -11.00
CA GLU A 229 -14.53 -4.98 -11.28
C GLU A 229 -14.25 -4.58 -12.73
N ARG A 230 -15.00 -5.11 -13.71
CA ARG A 230 -14.88 -4.71 -15.11
C ARG A 230 -15.15 -3.23 -15.32
N GLN A 231 -16.18 -2.67 -14.68
CA GLN A 231 -16.46 -1.23 -14.75
C GLN A 231 -15.30 -0.37 -14.25
N VAL A 232 -14.64 -0.77 -13.16
CA VAL A 232 -13.44 -0.08 -12.66
C VAL A 232 -12.28 -0.16 -13.67
N VAL A 233 -12.05 -1.34 -14.24
CA VAL A 233 -10.98 -1.56 -15.24
C VAL A 233 -11.26 -0.79 -16.54
N GLU A 234 -12.48 -0.85 -17.07
CA GLU A 234 -12.89 -0.12 -18.27
C GLU A 234 -12.75 1.39 -18.08
N LYS A 235 -13.17 1.91 -16.92
CA LYS A 235 -13.01 3.34 -16.58
C LYS A 235 -11.52 3.72 -16.49
N ARG A 236 -10.68 2.86 -15.92
CA ARG A 236 -9.22 3.05 -15.87
C ARG A 236 -8.61 3.10 -17.27
N GLU A 237 -8.93 2.14 -18.13
CA GLU A 237 -8.44 2.07 -19.50
C GLU A 237 -8.91 3.25 -20.35
N SER A 238 -10.16 3.71 -20.14
CA SER A 238 -10.69 4.90 -20.78
C SER A 238 -9.90 6.16 -20.40
N ILE A 239 -9.57 6.34 -19.12
CA ILE A 239 -8.73 7.46 -18.67
C ILE A 239 -7.35 7.40 -19.34
N TRP A 240 -6.70 6.24 -19.34
CA TRP A 240 -5.40 6.06 -20.00
C TRP A 240 -5.44 6.38 -21.50
N ARG A 241 -6.45 5.89 -22.22
CA ARG A 241 -6.63 6.20 -23.64
C ARG A 241 -6.83 7.69 -23.87
N SER A 242 -7.60 8.36 -23.00
CA SER A 242 -7.81 9.81 -23.11
C SER A 242 -6.51 10.60 -22.97
N TRP A 243 -5.56 10.13 -22.16
CA TRP A 243 -4.26 10.78 -21.99
C TRP A 243 -3.34 10.53 -23.18
N LEU A 244 -3.36 9.31 -23.73
CA LEU A 244 -2.60 8.95 -24.94
C LEU A 244 -3.11 9.66 -26.19
N GLN A 245 -4.40 10.02 -26.23
CA GLN A 245 -5.04 10.70 -27.37
C GLN A 245 -4.96 12.23 -27.29
N LYS A 246 -4.55 12.83 -26.16
CA LYS A 246 -4.37 14.29 -26.09
C LYS A 246 -3.16 14.70 -26.95
N PRO A 247 -3.34 15.56 -27.97
CA PRO A 247 -2.21 16.13 -28.70
C PRO A 247 -1.33 16.90 -27.72
N ARG A 248 0.00 16.76 -27.83
CA ARG A 248 0.95 17.72 -27.23
C ARG A 248 0.68 19.08 -27.89
N THR A 249 -0.14 19.92 -27.28
CA THR A 249 -0.26 21.33 -27.68
C THR A 249 1.11 21.97 -27.44
N LYS A 250 1.80 22.33 -28.53
CA LYS A 250 2.97 23.23 -28.48
C LYS A 250 2.53 24.51 -27.78
N ALA A 251 3.08 24.80 -26.61
CA ALA A 251 3.04 26.14 -26.07
C ALA A 251 3.94 27.02 -26.94
N GLU A 252 3.33 27.82 -27.82
CA GLU A 252 3.99 28.95 -28.45
C GLU A 252 4.14 30.06 -27.40
N HIS A 253 5.34 30.21 -26.85
CA HIS A 253 5.79 31.51 -26.36
C HIS A 253 7.15 31.80 -26.99
N THR A 254 7.10 32.73 -27.93
CA THR A 254 8.20 33.40 -28.59
C THR A 254 9.16 33.97 -27.55
N THR A 255 10.42 33.59 -27.67
CA THR A 255 11.60 34.06 -26.93
C THR A 255 11.78 35.57 -26.96
N SER A 256 12.08 36.17 -25.80
CA SER A 256 13.18 37.14 -25.72
C SER A 256 14.22 36.61 -24.72
N VAL A 257 15.48 36.66 -25.14
CA VAL A 257 16.64 36.01 -24.54
C VAL A 257 17.26 36.94 -23.51
N ALA A 258 17.39 36.49 -22.25
CA ALA A 258 18.56 36.69 -21.38
C ALA A 258 18.28 36.23 -19.94
N ALA A 259 18.56 34.95 -19.64
CA ALA A 259 19.16 34.48 -18.39
C ALA A 259 19.26 32.95 -18.45
N LEU A 260 20.40 32.50 -18.99
CA LEU A 260 20.95 31.17 -18.80
C LEU A 260 21.20 30.96 -17.30
N GLU A 261 20.53 29.98 -16.69
CA GLU A 261 21.16 28.73 -16.20
C GLU A 261 20.34 28.06 -15.09
N ASN A 262 20.14 26.74 -15.29
CA ASN A 262 19.73 25.73 -14.33
C ASN A 262 18.28 25.77 -13.79
N SER A 263 17.33 25.55 -14.71
CA SER A 263 16.12 24.80 -14.39
C SER A 263 16.37 23.32 -14.66
N THR A 264 16.84 22.59 -13.65
CA THR A 264 16.67 21.13 -13.63
C THR A 264 15.18 20.88 -13.48
N HIS A 265 14.54 20.47 -14.56
CA HIS A 265 13.19 19.92 -14.52
C HIS A 265 13.19 18.72 -13.54
N VAL A 266 12.66 18.96 -12.34
CA VAL A 266 12.26 17.87 -11.44
C VAL A 266 10.96 17.34 -12.00
N GLU A 267 11.05 16.34 -12.86
CA GLU A 267 9.91 15.47 -13.16
C GLU A 267 9.50 14.80 -11.85
N THR A 268 8.42 15.28 -11.24
CA THR A 268 7.76 14.59 -10.14
C THR A 268 7.11 13.33 -10.70
N GLU A 269 7.88 12.24 -10.77
CA GLU A 269 7.36 10.90 -11.00
C GLU A 269 6.33 10.57 -9.93
N THR A 270 5.08 10.45 -10.35
CA THR A 270 4.00 10.01 -9.48
C THR A 270 4.20 8.52 -9.21
N PHE A 271 4.77 8.18 -8.04
CA PHE A 271 5.01 6.81 -7.62
C PHE A 271 3.68 6.03 -7.51
N GLN A 272 3.42 5.18 -8.51
CA GLN A 272 2.27 4.27 -8.53
C GLN A 272 2.59 3.04 -7.68
N THR A 273 2.23 3.08 -6.40
CA THR A 273 2.53 1.96 -5.51
C THR A 273 1.28 1.14 -5.21
N THR A 274 1.14 0.01 -5.91
CA THR A 274 0.18 -1.06 -5.60
C THR A 274 0.89 -2.20 -4.88
N ILE A 275 0.61 -2.37 -3.60
CA ILE A 275 0.66 -3.69 -2.98
C ILE A 275 -0.74 -3.93 -2.40
N THR A 276 -1.36 -5.00 -2.88
CA THR A 276 -2.63 -5.53 -2.38
C THR A 276 -2.39 -5.98 -0.94
N GLY A 277 -2.71 -5.07 -0.02
CA GLY A 277 -2.39 -5.18 1.38
C GLY A 277 -1.63 -3.94 1.89
N LEU A 278 -2.42 -2.97 2.38
CA LEU A 278 -2.28 -2.31 3.67
C LEU A 278 -1.70 -0.87 3.83
N LEU A 279 -2.19 -0.22 4.91
CA LEU A 279 -2.09 1.18 5.41
C LEU A 279 -1.14 1.24 6.64
N SER A 280 -0.58 2.32 7.19
CA SER A 280 -0.62 3.79 7.09
C SER A 280 0.59 4.32 7.90
N THR A 281 1.15 5.47 7.54
CA THR A 281 1.89 6.36 8.45
C THR A 281 0.89 7.39 8.99
N THR A 282 0.66 7.44 10.30
CA THR A 282 -0.26 8.43 10.90
C THR A 282 0.53 9.66 11.37
N VAL A 283 0.16 10.87 10.96
CA VAL A 283 0.74 12.14 11.40
C VAL A 283 -0.34 12.95 12.14
N ASN A 284 0.00 13.55 13.28
CA ASN A 284 -0.96 14.28 14.12
C ASN A 284 -1.15 15.71 13.61
N ALA A 285 -2.40 16.17 13.48
CA ALA A 285 -2.73 17.51 13.00
C ALA A 285 -2.23 18.65 13.92
N SER A 286 -1.92 18.37 15.19
CA SER A 286 -1.38 19.37 16.13
C SER A 286 0.03 19.86 15.82
N GLU A 287 0.75 19.20 14.89
CA GLU A 287 2.06 19.66 14.40
C GLU A 287 1.94 20.77 13.34
N ILE A 288 0.76 20.94 12.73
CA ILE A 288 0.49 21.95 11.70
C ILE A 288 0.60 23.38 12.25
N ASP A 289 0.15 23.62 13.48
CA ASP A 289 0.14 24.98 14.07
C ASP A 289 1.51 25.43 14.60
N ARG A 290 2.47 24.49 14.79
CA ARG A 290 3.84 24.83 15.24
C ARG A 290 4.79 25.14 14.09
N GLY A 291 4.53 24.61 12.89
CA GLY A 291 5.35 24.85 11.69
C GLY A 291 5.03 26.16 10.96
N VAL A 292 3.81 26.69 11.12
CA VAL A 292 3.35 27.89 10.38
C VAL A 292 3.67 29.21 11.12
N ARG A 293 4.03 29.17 12.41
CA ARG A 293 4.35 30.37 13.22
C ARG A 293 5.84 30.72 13.32
N ARG A 294 6.72 30.03 12.60
CA ARG A 294 8.14 30.39 12.47
C ARG A 294 8.60 30.28 11.02
N ILE A 295 8.11 31.22 10.21
CA ILE A 295 8.85 31.80 9.09
C ILE A 295 8.85 33.31 9.34
#